data_AF-A0A7C8AZ39-F1
#
_entry.id   AF-A0A7C8AZ39-F1
#
_cell.length_a   1.000
_cell.length_b   1.000
_cell.length_c   1.000
_cell.angle_alpha   90.00
_cell.angle_beta   90.00
_cell.angle_gamma   90.00
#
_symmetry.space_group_name_H-M   'P 1'
#
loop_
_entity.id
_entity.type
_entity.pdbx_description
1 polymer ?
#
loop_
_entity_poly.entity_id
_entity_poly.type
_entity_poly.pdbx_seq_one_letter_code
_entity_poly.pdbx_strand_id
1 'polypeptide(L)'
;MNNSPIRPTDCFKHYTLDQDKVCSPVETVTRFKERLKEVNLDILQEVRRIDNGRLDIPVYFSVCGKDAKAVIGNKKQMGKGSSPEQSQASACMELAERFSFFSFKKNEDNFITDTYANLKKAGQPLLPLVRLLLSVHDEQTDIATLERLIEDIPIQWVWATNLNSGEVLLVPFSWFYAINEFNGPSAGNTYEEAILQGISELVERHVCSVVNHKQLATPAINPDSVTDPVARELIDKFAKNGIDLYLNDFTLDTGIPTVGALAIDRNTFPDSSEIVYTAGTTPDPEKALIRAITEVAQLAGDFNTHANYVASGLPKPLSMDEVRYLTETETTISIHDMPQLSDNNMRVEIDRCLAALSRLGLEVLVVNTMHEKLQIPTIYTIIPGCHFRERSMINNVGLFAAKLVTERIPAPEDQLIQLKKMQTYLPDAYFLEYYLGKNMQAQGEFAAAVAHLERALTLRPEEEDIPYIYSHLGDCLKDMGEYAKAITALQKGAAYDEDRPDIHNLLGFCHFKLSDYQTAIGHFRRTVELNPASAIDYANLGVNYRRLGKSDEASRYFELALNLDPNIEFAKTNLAELSAAN
;
A
#
# COMPACT_ATOMS: atom_id res chain seq x y z
N MET A 1 -27.03 -3.15 -4.14
CA MET A 1 -26.17 -2.59 -3.09
C MET A 1 -26.61 -3.03 -1.72
N ASN A 2 -25.69 -3.54 -0.90
CA ASN A 2 -25.96 -3.86 0.50
C ASN A 2 -25.87 -2.57 1.34
N ASN A 3 -26.99 -2.14 1.92
CA ASN A 3 -27.06 -1.00 2.84
C ASN A 3 -27.29 -1.44 4.30
N SER A 4 -27.08 -2.73 4.59
CA SER A 4 -27.28 -3.27 5.93
C SER A 4 -26.19 -2.74 6.87
N PRO A 5 -26.56 -2.07 7.98
CA PRO A 5 -25.59 -1.53 8.93
C PRO A 5 -24.77 -2.66 9.56
N ILE A 6 -23.47 -2.45 9.72
CA ILE A 6 -22.64 -3.30 10.57
C ILE A 6 -22.73 -2.76 11.98
N ARG A 7 -23.34 -3.52 12.88
CA ARG A 7 -23.46 -3.17 14.31
C ARG A 7 -22.70 -4.20 15.12
N PRO A 8 -21.59 -3.83 15.79
CA PRO A 8 -20.89 -4.72 16.69
C PRO A 8 -21.84 -5.30 17.75
N THR A 9 -21.75 -6.60 17.96
CA THR A 9 -22.49 -7.36 18.96
C THR A 9 -21.54 -8.05 19.91
N ASP A 10 -22.04 -8.54 21.04
CA ASP A 10 -21.19 -9.28 21.99
C ASP A 10 -20.56 -10.49 21.30
N CYS A 11 -19.23 -10.54 21.33
CA CYS A 11 -18.42 -11.49 20.58
C CYS A 11 -17.25 -11.95 21.45
N PHE A 12 -17.35 -13.16 21.99
CA PHE A 12 -16.40 -13.65 22.98
C PHE A 12 -15.22 -14.38 22.34
N LYS A 13 -14.03 -14.13 22.89
CA LYS A 13 -12.81 -14.85 22.51
C LYS A 13 -12.88 -16.29 23.00
N HIS A 14 -12.48 -17.22 22.13
CA HIS A 14 -12.31 -18.63 22.48
C HIS A 14 -10.90 -19.15 22.17
N TYR A 15 -10.05 -18.30 21.62
CA TYR A 15 -8.64 -18.54 21.39
C TYR A 15 -7.85 -17.26 21.66
N THR A 16 -6.86 -17.31 22.55
CA THR A 16 -6.09 -16.14 23.03
C THR A 16 -4.59 -16.43 23.18
N LEU A 17 -4.09 -17.54 22.61
CA LEU A 17 -2.72 -17.99 22.81
C LEU A 17 -1.72 -17.02 22.20
N ASP A 18 -1.78 -16.77 20.90
CA ASP A 18 -0.89 -15.85 20.18
C ASP A 18 -1.64 -14.71 19.48
N GLN A 19 -2.92 -14.92 19.17
CA GLN A 19 -3.87 -13.90 18.75
C GLN A 19 -5.20 -14.10 19.45
N ASP A 20 -5.98 -13.03 19.51
CA ASP A 20 -7.34 -13.05 20.04
C ASP A 20 -8.35 -13.32 18.94
N LYS A 21 -9.01 -14.48 19.03
CA LYS A 21 -9.95 -15.01 18.03
C LYS A 21 -11.17 -15.66 18.68
N VAL A 22 -12.29 -15.70 17.96
CA VAL A 22 -13.52 -16.39 18.35
C VAL A 22 -13.45 -17.90 18.19
N CYS A 23 -12.46 -18.41 17.45
CA CYS A 23 -12.22 -19.83 17.30
C CYS A 23 -10.74 -20.11 17.03
N SER A 24 -10.37 -21.39 17.11
CA SER A 24 -8.99 -21.80 16.87
C SER A 24 -8.59 -21.60 15.39
N PRO A 25 -7.29 -21.37 15.09
CA PRO A 25 -6.83 -21.26 13.71
C PRO A 25 -7.13 -22.49 12.86
N VAL A 26 -7.11 -23.68 13.46
CA VAL A 26 -7.49 -24.93 12.79
C VAL A 26 -8.95 -24.91 12.33
N GLU A 27 -9.85 -24.41 13.18
CA GLU A 27 -11.26 -24.26 12.85
C GLU A 27 -11.45 -23.21 11.74
N THR A 28 -10.78 -22.06 11.82
CA THR A 28 -10.79 -21.03 10.76
C THR A 28 -10.39 -21.60 9.41
N VAL A 29 -9.26 -22.33 9.34
CA VAL A 29 -8.79 -22.94 8.08
C VAL A 29 -9.76 -24.00 7.56
N THR A 30 -10.34 -24.80 8.46
CA THR A 30 -11.31 -25.85 8.09
C THR A 30 -12.56 -25.22 7.49
N ARG A 31 -13.17 -24.26 8.18
CA ARG A 31 -14.36 -23.52 7.71
C ARG A 31 -14.11 -22.81 6.40
N PHE A 32 -12.96 -22.15 6.25
CA PHE A 32 -12.56 -21.52 4.99
C PHE A 32 -12.52 -22.54 3.83
N LYS A 33 -11.80 -23.65 4.00
CA LYS A 33 -11.65 -24.67 2.94
C LYS A 33 -12.95 -25.40 2.62
N GLU A 34 -13.78 -25.69 3.62
CA GLU A 34 -15.12 -26.26 3.42
C GLU A 34 -15.98 -25.30 2.62
N ARG A 35 -15.98 -24.02 2.99
CA ARG A 35 -16.75 -23.01 2.28
C ARG A 35 -16.37 -22.92 0.80
N LEU A 36 -15.08 -22.92 0.47
CA LEU A 36 -14.62 -22.91 -0.93
C LEU A 36 -15.16 -24.09 -1.73
N LYS A 37 -15.18 -25.28 -1.13
CA LYS A 37 -15.73 -26.49 -1.77
C LYS A 37 -17.24 -26.38 -1.96
N GLU A 38 -17.97 -25.91 -0.95
CA GLU A 38 -19.43 -25.75 -1.00
C GLU A 38 -19.86 -24.82 -2.13
N VAL A 39 -19.16 -23.70 -2.32
CA VAL A 39 -19.53 -22.69 -3.33
C VAL A 39 -18.75 -22.81 -4.64
N ASN A 40 -17.95 -23.86 -4.78
CA ASN A 40 -17.11 -24.15 -5.95
C ASN A 40 -16.28 -22.92 -6.40
N LEU A 41 -15.59 -22.29 -5.44
CA LEU A 41 -14.68 -21.17 -5.68
C LEU A 41 -13.22 -21.64 -5.59
N ASP A 42 -12.46 -21.43 -6.66
CA ASP A 42 -11.03 -21.73 -6.75
C ASP A 42 -10.21 -20.47 -6.45
N ILE A 43 -10.24 -20.04 -5.18
CA ILE A 43 -9.40 -18.93 -4.70
C ILE A 43 -8.10 -19.41 -4.05
N LEU A 44 -8.04 -20.64 -3.54
CA LEU A 44 -6.87 -21.23 -2.87
C LEU A 44 -6.42 -22.51 -3.58
N GLN A 45 -5.20 -22.51 -4.11
CA GLN A 45 -4.55 -23.70 -4.69
C GLN A 45 -3.87 -24.54 -3.59
N GLU A 46 -3.00 -23.93 -2.80
CA GLU A 46 -2.31 -24.56 -1.68
C GLU A 46 -1.84 -23.53 -0.65
N VAL A 47 -1.46 -23.99 0.55
CA VAL A 47 -0.80 -23.18 1.58
C VAL A 47 0.56 -23.80 1.85
N ARG A 48 1.65 -23.03 1.69
CA ARG A 48 3.03 -23.55 1.71
C ARG A 48 3.89 -22.80 2.72
N ARG A 49 4.65 -23.57 3.51
CA ARG A 49 5.69 -23.04 4.42
C ARG A 49 6.92 -22.61 3.62
N ILE A 50 7.49 -21.45 3.96
CA ILE A 50 8.61 -20.86 3.21
C ILE A 50 9.85 -20.52 4.01
N ASP A 51 9.77 -20.50 5.34
CA ASP A 51 10.96 -20.36 6.16
C ASP A 51 11.92 -21.55 5.96
N ASN A 52 13.22 -21.30 6.13
CA ASN A 52 14.26 -22.33 6.11
C ASN A 52 14.51 -22.93 7.50
N GLY A 53 13.81 -22.43 8.52
CA GLY A 53 13.81 -22.96 9.87
C GLY A 53 14.91 -22.41 10.77
N ARG A 54 15.71 -21.43 10.32
CA ARG A 54 16.75 -20.82 11.16
C ARG A 54 16.16 -20.11 12.38
N LEU A 55 15.15 -19.26 12.18
CA LEU A 55 14.46 -18.61 13.31
C LEU A 55 13.51 -19.56 14.04
N ASP A 56 13.09 -20.66 13.39
CA ASP A 56 12.00 -21.53 13.84
C ASP A 56 10.71 -20.75 14.12
N ILE A 57 10.45 -19.71 13.30
CA ILE A 57 9.19 -18.96 13.28
C ILE A 57 8.50 -19.28 11.96
N PRO A 58 7.30 -19.87 11.99
CA PRO A 58 6.64 -20.34 10.78
C PRO A 58 6.20 -19.17 9.89
N VAL A 59 6.57 -19.22 8.62
CA VAL A 59 6.07 -18.27 7.61
C VAL A 59 5.41 -19.06 6.49
N TYR A 60 4.18 -18.67 6.14
CA TYR A 60 3.41 -19.33 5.10
C TYR A 60 2.98 -18.33 4.02
N PHE A 61 2.71 -18.83 2.82
CA PHE A 61 1.88 -18.13 1.85
C PHE A 61 0.74 -19.02 1.37
N SER A 62 -0.37 -18.40 0.96
CA SER A 62 -1.39 -19.03 0.14
C SER A 62 -1.08 -18.80 -1.33
N VAL A 63 -1.16 -19.86 -2.15
CA VAL A 63 -1.08 -19.76 -3.61
C VAL A 63 -2.48 -19.50 -4.14
N CYS A 64 -2.65 -18.41 -4.89
CA CYS A 64 -3.93 -18.05 -5.47
C CYS A 64 -4.40 -19.12 -6.48
N GLY A 65 -5.62 -19.60 -6.29
CA GLY A 65 -6.38 -20.35 -7.30
C GLY A 65 -6.74 -19.49 -8.50
N LYS A 66 -7.40 -20.07 -9.52
CA LYS A 66 -7.67 -19.37 -10.79
C LYS A 66 -8.58 -18.14 -10.60
N ASP A 67 -9.57 -18.23 -9.71
CA ASP A 67 -10.56 -17.17 -9.50
C ASP A 67 -9.90 -15.99 -8.76
N ALA A 68 -9.06 -16.29 -7.76
CA ALA A 68 -8.25 -15.28 -7.07
C ALA A 68 -7.26 -14.58 -8.00
N LYS A 69 -6.59 -15.32 -8.89
CA LYS A 69 -5.66 -14.73 -9.87
C LYS A 69 -6.37 -13.75 -10.81
N ALA A 70 -7.57 -14.10 -11.29
CA ALA A 70 -8.35 -13.23 -12.18
C ALA A 70 -8.82 -11.94 -11.48
N VAL A 71 -9.11 -12.01 -10.18
CA VAL A 71 -9.62 -10.87 -9.41
C VAL A 71 -8.49 -10.00 -8.85
N ILE A 72 -7.52 -10.61 -8.16
CA ILE A 72 -6.49 -9.91 -7.38
C ILE A 72 -5.28 -9.53 -8.26
N GLY A 73 -5.01 -10.30 -9.32
CA GLY A 73 -3.83 -10.11 -10.18
C GLY A 73 -2.50 -10.62 -9.58
N ASN A 74 -2.42 -10.78 -8.25
CA ASN A 74 -1.27 -11.36 -7.57
C ASN A 74 -1.34 -12.89 -7.47
N LYS A 75 -0.17 -13.55 -7.42
CA LYS A 75 -0.06 -15.02 -7.38
C LYS A 75 -0.12 -15.62 -5.97
N LYS A 76 0.12 -14.82 -4.92
CA LYS A 76 0.21 -15.29 -3.54
C LYS A 76 -0.25 -14.24 -2.52
N GLN A 77 -0.68 -14.68 -1.33
CA GLN A 77 -0.88 -13.84 -0.13
C GLN A 77 -0.03 -14.40 1.02
N MET A 78 0.46 -13.53 1.89
CA MET A 78 1.34 -13.95 2.99
C MET A 78 0.50 -14.37 4.19
N GLY A 79 1.11 -15.11 5.11
CA GLY A 79 0.49 -15.50 6.37
C GLY A 79 1.54 -15.64 7.46
N LYS A 80 1.26 -14.99 8.59
CA LYS A 80 2.12 -14.95 9.77
C LYS A 80 1.43 -15.47 11.01
N GLY A 81 2.21 -16.01 11.93
CA GLY A 81 1.74 -16.49 13.21
C GLY A 81 2.87 -17.07 14.05
N SER A 82 2.61 -17.32 15.33
CA SER A 82 3.59 -18.00 16.19
C SER A 82 3.64 -19.51 15.94
N SER A 83 2.58 -20.05 15.32
CA SER A 83 2.40 -21.47 15.00
C SER A 83 2.11 -21.69 13.51
N PRO A 84 2.37 -22.91 12.98
CA PRO A 84 1.98 -23.28 11.62
C PRO A 84 0.48 -23.10 11.36
N GLU A 85 -0.37 -23.47 12.30
CA GLU A 85 -1.82 -23.37 12.19
C GLU A 85 -2.25 -21.90 12.08
N GLN A 86 -1.70 -21.03 12.94
CA GLN A 86 -2.01 -19.61 12.90
C GLN A 86 -1.53 -18.96 11.59
N SER A 87 -0.35 -19.33 11.11
CA SER A 87 0.19 -18.82 9.85
C SER A 87 -0.66 -19.24 8.65
N GLN A 88 -1.18 -20.48 8.66
CA GLN A 88 -2.14 -20.93 7.66
C GLN A 88 -3.47 -20.17 7.73
N ALA A 89 -3.99 -19.93 8.93
CA ALA A 89 -5.21 -19.16 9.13
C ALA A 89 -5.04 -17.73 8.61
N SER A 90 -3.93 -17.06 8.93
CA SER A 90 -3.58 -15.74 8.41
C SER A 90 -3.56 -15.74 6.87
N ALA A 91 -2.88 -16.69 6.24
CA ALA A 91 -2.79 -16.77 4.77
C ALA A 91 -4.15 -17.01 4.10
N CYS A 92 -5.05 -17.76 4.74
CA CYS A 92 -6.40 -18.00 4.24
C CYS A 92 -7.29 -16.75 4.39
N MET A 93 -7.19 -16.06 5.53
CA MET A 93 -8.03 -14.89 5.82
C MET A 93 -7.58 -13.65 5.03
N GLU A 94 -6.27 -13.44 4.82
CA GLU A 94 -5.76 -12.40 3.91
C GLU A 94 -6.23 -12.66 2.47
N LEU A 95 -6.26 -13.92 2.04
CA LEU A 95 -6.82 -14.28 0.74
C LEU A 95 -8.33 -14.02 0.64
N ALA A 96 -9.10 -14.32 1.69
CA ALA A 96 -10.53 -13.99 1.76
C ALA A 96 -10.77 -12.48 1.67
N GLU A 97 -9.99 -11.71 2.42
CA GLU A 97 -10.01 -10.25 2.45
C GLU A 97 -9.74 -9.68 1.05
N ARG A 98 -8.60 -10.03 0.45
CA ARG A 98 -8.19 -9.49 -0.85
C ARG A 98 -9.15 -9.89 -1.95
N PHE A 99 -9.57 -11.15 -1.99
CA PHE A 99 -10.55 -11.62 -2.97
C PHE A 99 -11.87 -10.85 -2.84
N SER A 100 -12.37 -10.67 -1.61
CA SER A 100 -13.64 -10.00 -1.35
C SER A 100 -13.58 -8.50 -1.66
N PHE A 101 -12.53 -7.81 -1.21
CA PHE A 101 -12.32 -6.39 -1.49
C PHE A 101 -12.17 -6.09 -2.99
N PHE A 102 -11.33 -6.82 -3.72
CA PHE A 102 -11.15 -6.57 -5.14
C PHE A 102 -12.36 -7.01 -5.99
N SER A 103 -13.09 -8.04 -5.58
CA SER A 103 -14.38 -8.38 -6.20
C SER A 103 -15.40 -7.26 -5.97
N PHE A 104 -15.45 -6.71 -4.75
CA PHE A 104 -16.31 -5.58 -4.41
C PHE A 104 -15.99 -4.36 -5.27
N LYS A 105 -14.70 -3.96 -5.33
CA LYS A 105 -14.22 -2.79 -6.06
C LYS A 105 -14.49 -2.87 -7.57
N LYS A 106 -14.33 -4.06 -8.17
CA LYS A 106 -14.53 -4.26 -9.62
C LYS A 106 -16.00 -4.29 -10.05
N ASN A 107 -16.94 -4.43 -9.11
CA ASN A 107 -18.35 -4.51 -9.42
C ASN A 107 -19.03 -3.15 -9.27
N GLU A 108 -19.38 -2.51 -10.39
CA GLU A 108 -20.06 -1.20 -10.43
C GLU A 108 -21.42 -1.21 -9.73
N ASP A 109 -22.10 -2.36 -9.61
CA ASP A 109 -23.39 -2.48 -8.91
C ASP A 109 -23.29 -2.25 -7.39
N ASN A 110 -22.07 -2.18 -6.86
CA ASN A 110 -21.81 -1.84 -5.47
C ASN A 110 -21.78 -0.32 -5.20
N PHE A 111 -21.78 0.51 -6.24
CA PHE A 111 -21.59 1.95 -6.12
C PHE A 111 -22.78 2.74 -6.69
N ILE A 112 -23.09 3.87 -6.04
CA ILE A 112 -23.87 4.94 -6.66
C ILE A 112 -22.86 5.87 -7.33
N THR A 113 -22.80 5.87 -8.67
CA THR A 113 -21.96 6.84 -9.40
C THR A 113 -22.78 8.08 -9.72
N ASP A 114 -22.53 9.16 -8.99
CA ASP A 114 -23.23 10.44 -9.16
C ASP A 114 -22.39 11.60 -8.59
N THR A 115 -22.79 12.83 -8.87
CA THR A 115 -22.08 14.03 -8.41
C THR A 115 -22.49 14.41 -6.99
N TYR A 116 -21.60 15.10 -6.27
CA TYR A 116 -21.92 15.61 -4.93
C TYR A 116 -23.14 16.53 -4.95
N ALA A 117 -23.25 17.40 -5.96
CA ALA A 117 -24.37 18.33 -6.12
C ALA A 117 -25.71 17.59 -6.26
N ASN A 118 -25.76 16.53 -7.07
CA ASN A 118 -26.97 15.75 -7.30
C ASN A 118 -27.43 15.02 -6.03
N LEU A 119 -26.51 14.34 -5.35
CA LEU A 119 -26.84 13.59 -4.13
C LEU A 119 -27.22 14.52 -2.97
N LYS A 120 -26.54 15.67 -2.84
CA LYS A 120 -26.89 16.70 -1.85
C LYS A 120 -28.28 17.25 -2.10
N LYS A 121 -28.62 17.58 -3.35
CA LYS A 121 -29.96 18.04 -3.75
C LYS A 121 -31.04 16.98 -3.50
N ALA A 122 -30.72 15.71 -3.68
CA ALA A 122 -31.60 14.59 -3.39
C ALA A 122 -31.79 14.32 -1.88
N GLY A 123 -31.08 15.03 -1.00
CA GLY A 123 -31.19 14.86 0.45
C GLY A 123 -30.57 13.55 0.96
N GLN A 124 -29.59 13.00 0.24
CA GLN A 124 -28.89 11.79 0.69
C GLN A 124 -28.04 12.07 1.94
N PRO A 125 -27.88 11.10 2.86
CA PRO A 125 -27.03 11.25 4.04
C PRO A 125 -25.55 11.15 3.62
N LEU A 126 -24.95 12.26 3.20
CA LEU A 126 -23.56 12.30 2.75
C LEU A 126 -22.57 12.46 3.91
N LEU A 127 -21.39 11.84 3.80
CA LEU A 127 -20.28 12.12 4.71
C LEU A 127 -19.99 13.63 4.73
N PRO A 128 -19.91 14.27 5.91
CA PRO A 128 -19.60 15.69 6.01
C PRO A 128 -18.25 16.04 5.36
N LEU A 129 -18.21 17.12 4.58
CA LEU A 129 -17.01 17.55 3.83
C LEU A 129 -15.79 17.83 4.72
N VAL A 130 -16.01 18.20 5.99
CA VAL A 130 -14.92 18.35 6.96
C VAL A 130 -14.10 17.06 7.14
N ARG A 131 -14.70 15.88 6.92
CA ARG A 131 -13.98 14.60 6.95
C ARG A 131 -13.11 14.39 5.72
N LEU A 132 -13.43 15.00 4.58
CA LEU A 132 -12.55 14.98 3.40
C LEU A 132 -11.34 15.88 3.60
N LEU A 133 -11.53 17.08 4.17
CA LEU A 133 -10.41 17.95 4.60
C LEU A 133 -9.49 17.21 5.57
N LEU A 134 -10.07 16.59 6.61
CA LEU A 134 -9.33 15.81 7.60
C LEU A 134 -8.56 14.62 6.99
N SER A 135 -9.12 13.95 5.97
CA SER A 135 -8.49 12.78 5.34
C SER A 135 -7.16 13.06 4.65
N VAL A 136 -6.89 14.34 4.37
CA VAL A 136 -5.64 14.80 3.74
C VAL A 136 -5.00 15.92 4.56
N HIS A 137 -5.45 16.16 5.81
CA HIS A 137 -4.91 17.18 6.70
C HIS A 137 -4.87 18.61 6.10
N ASP A 138 -5.84 18.95 5.24
CA ASP A 138 -5.96 20.29 4.67
C ASP A 138 -6.71 21.22 5.64
N GLU A 139 -5.95 22.10 6.29
CA GLU A 139 -6.46 23.13 7.19
C GLU A 139 -6.67 24.49 6.51
N GLN A 140 -6.29 24.62 5.23
CA GLN A 140 -6.27 25.89 4.51
C GLN A 140 -7.54 26.07 3.66
N THR A 141 -8.05 24.99 3.07
CA THR A 141 -9.21 25.04 2.19
C THR A 141 -10.50 25.07 2.99
N ASP A 142 -11.32 26.10 2.78
CA ASP A 142 -12.66 26.16 3.39
C ASP A 142 -13.64 25.15 2.75
N ILE A 143 -14.68 24.77 3.49
CA ILE A 143 -15.69 23.80 3.05
C ILE A 143 -16.40 24.22 1.76
N ALA A 144 -16.67 25.51 1.56
CA ALA A 144 -17.37 26.01 0.37
C ALA A 144 -16.48 25.94 -0.88
N THR A 145 -15.17 26.08 -0.72
CA THR A 145 -14.19 25.86 -1.79
C THR A 145 -14.08 24.38 -2.10
N LEU A 146 -13.93 23.50 -1.12
CA LEU A 146 -13.97 22.04 -1.35
C LEU A 146 -15.26 21.60 -2.05
N GLU A 147 -16.42 22.08 -1.61
CA GLU A 147 -17.71 21.77 -2.24
C GLU A 147 -17.68 22.08 -3.74
N ARG A 148 -17.22 23.29 -4.12
CA ARG A 148 -17.11 23.71 -5.53
C ARG A 148 -16.11 22.88 -6.34
N LEU A 149 -15.06 22.36 -5.72
CA LEU A 149 -14.05 21.54 -6.40
C LEU A 149 -14.60 20.16 -6.79
N ILE A 150 -15.49 19.60 -5.97
CA ILE A 150 -16.02 18.23 -6.16
C ILE A 150 -17.45 18.18 -6.71
N GLU A 151 -18.16 19.33 -6.77
CA GLU A 151 -19.61 19.38 -6.99
C GLU A 151 -20.10 18.62 -8.22
N ASP A 152 -19.31 18.64 -9.31
CA ASP A 152 -19.65 18.08 -10.62
C ASP A 152 -18.85 16.80 -10.97
N ILE A 153 -18.00 16.31 -10.06
CA ILE A 153 -17.22 15.10 -10.32
C ILE A 153 -18.12 13.87 -10.10
N PRO A 154 -18.23 12.92 -11.07
CA PRO A 154 -19.01 11.70 -10.91
C PRO A 154 -18.27 10.68 -10.03
N ILE A 155 -18.34 10.89 -8.73
CA ILE A 155 -17.69 10.07 -7.70
C ILE A 155 -18.46 8.76 -7.52
N GLN A 156 -17.76 7.66 -7.24
CA GLN A 156 -18.41 6.44 -6.74
C GLN A 156 -18.69 6.60 -5.25
N TRP A 157 -19.95 6.49 -4.87
CA TRP A 157 -20.43 6.53 -3.50
C TRP A 157 -20.84 5.15 -3.01
N VAL A 158 -20.55 4.86 -1.74
CA VAL A 158 -20.86 3.58 -1.12
C VAL A 158 -21.49 3.79 0.25
N TRP A 159 -22.41 2.91 0.63
CA TRP A 159 -22.96 2.88 1.98
C TRP A 159 -21.91 2.41 2.98
N ALA A 160 -21.73 3.17 4.05
CA ALA A 160 -20.87 2.83 5.18
C ALA A 160 -21.61 3.02 6.50
N THR A 161 -21.16 2.31 7.54
CA THR A 161 -21.60 2.56 8.92
C THR A 161 -20.53 3.36 9.64
N ASN A 162 -20.89 4.49 10.25
CA ASN A 162 -20.03 5.16 11.23
C ASN A 162 -20.16 4.41 12.56
N LEU A 163 -19.09 3.76 13.01
CA LEU A 163 -19.13 2.95 14.23
C LEU A 163 -19.24 3.80 15.50
N ASN A 164 -18.80 5.06 15.48
CA ASN A 164 -18.90 5.97 16.61
C ASN A 164 -20.35 6.42 16.86
N SER A 165 -21.10 6.75 15.80
CA SER A 165 -22.49 7.24 15.91
C SER A 165 -23.55 6.16 15.66
N GLY A 166 -23.19 5.07 14.99
CA GLY A 166 -24.13 4.04 14.50
C GLY A 166 -24.96 4.45 13.28
N GLU A 167 -24.65 5.61 12.68
CA GLU A 167 -25.31 6.13 11.48
C GLU A 167 -24.88 5.39 10.21
N VAL A 168 -25.79 5.30 9.25
CA VAL A 168 -25.52 4.79 7.90
C VAL A 168 -25.57 5.95 6.92
N LEU A 169 -24.49 6.12 6.17
CA LEU A 169 -24.28 7.27 5.28
C LEU A 169 -23.54 6.86 4.01
N LEU A 170 -23.59 7.73 3.00
CA LEU A 170 -22.82 7.60 1.78
C LEU A 170 -21.44 8.23 1.94
N VAL A 171 -20.42 7.42 1.67
CA VAL A 171 -19.01 7.79 1.69
C VAL A 171 -18.50 7.85 0.24
N PRO A 172 -17.73 8.88 -0.16
CA PRO A 172 -17.14 8.96 -1.49
C PRO A 172 -16.01 7.95 -1.61
N PHE A 173 -16.32 6.73 -2.07
CA PHE A 173 -15.36 5.62 -2.15
C PHE A 173 -14.15 5.97 -3.02
N SER A 174 -14.34 6.60 -4.17
CA SER A 174 -13.22 6.99 -5.05
C SER A 174 -12.23 7.93 -4.34
N TRP A 175 -12.73 8.83 -3.50
CA TRP A 175 -11.89 9.76 -2.72
C TRP A 175 -10.98 9.01 -1.75
N PHE A 176 -11.56 8.18 -0.89
CA PHE A 176 -10.79 7.43 0.10
C PHE A 176 -9.93 6.34 -0.54
N TYR A 177 -10.35 5.76 -1.67
CA TYR A 177 -9.51 4.83 -2.41
C TYR A 177 -8.29 5.53 -3.05
N ALA A 178 -8.43 6.78 -3.50
CA ALA A 178 -7.31 7.55 -4.03
C ALA A 178 -6.23 7.88 -2.99
N ILE A 179 -6.59 7.87 -1.69
CA ILE A 179 -5.70 8.09 -0.54
C ILE A 179 -5.17 6.76 0.01
N ASN A 180 -6.09 5.87 0.40
CA ASN A 180 -5.80 4.66 1.17
C ASN A 180 -5.42 3.46 0.28
N GLU A 181 -5.86 3.46 -0.97
CA GLU A 181 -5.85 2.30 -1.89
C GLU A 181 -6.38 1.02 -1.25
N PHE A 182 -5.47 0.11 -0.86
CA PHE A 182 -5.79 -1.19 -0.30
C PHE A 182 -5.41 -1.30 1.19
N ASN A 183 -5.16 -0.18 1.87
CA ASN A 183 -5.07 -0.15 3.34
C ASN A 183 -6.48 -0.08 3.94
N GLY A 184 -6.77 -0.94 4.91
CA GLY A 184 -8.07 -1.01 5.58
C GLY A 184 -9.04 -2.13 5.20
N PRO A 185 -8.88 -2.89 4.10
CA PRO A 185 -9.55 -4.18 3.97
C PRO A 185 -9.16 -5.08 5.13
N SER A 186 -10.13 -5.76 5.72
CA SER A 186 -9.86 -6.77 6.75
C SER A 186 -10.91 -7.87 6.70
N ALA A 187 -10.50 -9.10 7.00
CA ALA A 187 -11.40 -10.24 7.18
C ALA A 187 -11.29 -10.84 8.58
N GLY A 188 -12.38 -11.43 9.04
CA GLY A 188 -12.47 -12.08 10.34
C GLY A 188 -13.43 -13.26 10.31
N ASN A 189 -13.36 -14.12 11.33
CA ASN A 189 -14.37 -15.15 11.55
C ASN A 189 -15.74 -14.53 11.89
N THR A 190 -15.73 -13.29 12.40
CA THR A 190 -16.88 -12.41 12.68
C THR A 190 -16.60 -10.99 12.18
N TYR A 191 -17.62 -10.14 12.15
CA TYR A 191 -17.42 -8.72 11.85
C TYR A 191 -16.61 -8.02 12.95
N GLU A 192 -16.75 -8.42 14.21
CA GLU A 192 -16.01 -7.84 15.32
C GLU A 192 -14.51 -8.09 15.19
N GLU A 193 -14.11 -9.31 14.79
CA GLU A 193 -12.70 -9.59 14.45
C GLU A 193 -12.20 -8.73 13.29
N ALA A 194 -13.00 -8.62 12.22
CA ALA A 194 -12.63 -7.82 11.06
C ALA A 194 -12.48 -6.33 11.43
N ILE A 195 -13.38 -5.79 12.26
CA ILE A 195 -13.33 -4.41 12.75
C ILE A 195 -12.07 -4.17 13.58
N LEU A 196 -11.74 -5.04 14.55
CA LEU A 196 -10.54 -4.88 15.37
C LEU A 196 -9.26 -4.97 14.54
N GLN A 197 -9.20 -5.90 13.58
CA GLN A 197 -8.07 -6.00 12.66
C GLN A 197 -7.95 -4.73 11.79
N GLY A 198 -9.06 -4.23 11.25
CA GLY A 198 -9.09 -3.03 10.41
C GLY A 198 -8.65 -1.78 11.17
N ILE A 199 -9.19 -1.54 12.37
CA ILE A 199 -8.77 -0.43 13.24
C ILE A 199 -7.27 -0.56 13.57
N SER A 200 -6.83 -1.76 13.97
CA SER A 200 -5.43 -1.99 14.34
C SER A 200 -4.49 -1.72 13.18
N GLU A 201 -4.83 -2.17 11.97
CA GLU A 201 -4.01 -1.91 10.77
C GLU A 201 -3.91 -0.41 10.46
N LEU A 202 -5.03 0.32 10.41
CA LEU A 202 -4.97 1.76 10.09
C LEU A 202 -4.20 2.56 11.16
N VAL A 203 -4.34 2.20 12.43
CA VAL A 203 -3.58 2.81 13.53
C VAL A 203 -2.09 2.49 13.39
N GLU A 204 -1.74 1.23 13.13
CA GLU A 204 -0.36 0.80 12.88
C GLU A 204 0.29 1.64 11.77
N ARG A 205 -0.40 1.79 10.63
CA ARG A 205 0.08 2.60 9.50
C ARG A 205 0.20 4.07 9.85
N HIS A 206 -0.76 4.62 10.58
CA HIS A 206 -0.72 6.02 11.04
C HIS A 206 0.49 6.28 11.92
N VAL A 207 0.68 5.50 12.99
CA VAL A 207 1.80 5.74 13.91
C VAL A 207 3.15 5.46 13.24
N CYS A 208 3.25 4.43 12.39
CA CYS A 208 4.44 4.18 11.59
C CYS A 208 4.80 5.37 10.70
N SER A 209 3.81 5.93 10.00
CA SER A 209 3.99 7.10 9.14
C SER A 209 4.48 8.31 9.97
N VAL A 210 3.84 8.58 11.10
CA VAL A 210 4.18 9.71 11.98
C VAL A 210 5.57 9.57 12.59
N VAL A 211 5.90 8.40 13.17
CA VAL A 211 7.20 8.12 13.78
C VAL A 211 8.32 8.26 12.77
N ASN A 212 8.16 7.63 11.59
CA ASN A 212 9.19 7.65 10.56
C ASN A 212 9.40 9.04 9.96
N HIS A 213 8.32 9.71 9.54
CA HIS A 213 8.41 11.00 8.87
C HIS A 213 8.98 12.09 9.78
N LYS A 214 8.64 12.07 11.07
CA LYS A 214 9.13 13.05 12.05
C LYS A 214 10.39 12.57 12.79
N GLN A 215 10.90 11.38 12.49
CA GLN A 215 12.01 10.71 13.21
C GLN A 215 11.84 10.81 14.73
N LEU A 216 10.64 10.46 15.23
CA LEU A 216 10.31 10.63 16.65
C LEU A 216 11.07 9.64 17.51
N ALA A 217 11.78 10.13 18.53
CA ALA A 217 12.32 9.28 19.58
C ALA A 217 11.17 8.67 20.40
N THR A 218 11.03 7.35 20.32
CA THR A 218 10.00 6.57 21.03
C THR A 218 10.63 5.74 22.15
N PRO A 219 9.99 5.57 23.32
CA PRO A 219 10.56 4.79 24.42
C PRO A 219 10.91 3.36 24.01
N ALA A 220 12.06 2.86 24.45
CA ALA A 220 12.39 1.45 24.30
C ALA A 220 11.52 0.60 25.25
N ILE A 221 11.11 -0.57 24.81
CA ILE A 221 10.40 -1.55 25.64
C ILE A 221 11.42 -2.51 26.22
N ASN A 222 11.43 -2.67 27.54
CA ASN A 222 12.29 -3.65 28.20
C ASN A 222 11.80 -5.08 27.89
N PRO A 223 12.58 -5.93 27.17
CA PRO A 223 12.17 -7.30 26.87
C PRO A 223 11.94 -8.16 28.12
N ASP A 224 12.64 -7.89 29.22
CA ASP A 224 12.50 -8.63 30.48
C ASP A 224 11.15 -8.36 31.18
N SER A 225 10.43 -7.30 30.78
CA SER A 225 9.11 -7.00 31.30
C SER A 225 8.00 -7.86 30.69
N VAL A 226 8.28 -8.60 29.61
CA VAL A 226 7.29 -9.40 28.88
C VAL A 226 6.95 -10.67 29.67
N THR A 227 5.66 -10.93 29.84
CA THR A 227 5.10 -12.06 30.58
C THR A 227 4.35 -13.06 29.70
N ASP A 228 3.85 -12.67 28.53
CA ASP A 228 3.22 -13.61 27.60
C ASP A 228 4.24 -14.71 27.17
N PRO A 229 3.90 -16.00 27.30
CA PRO A 229 4.84 -17.08 27.02
C PRO A 229 5.22 -17.18 25.54
N VAL A 230 4.30 -16.85 24.62
CA VAL A 230 4.57 -16.87 23.17
C VAL A 230 5.49 -15.70 22.82
N ALA A 231 5.22 -14.50 23.34
CA ALA A 231 6.07 -13.34 23.12
C ALA A 231 7.50 -13.58 23.60
N ARG A 232 7.66 -14.17 24.79
CA ARG A 232 8.98 -14.54 25.34
C ARG A 232 9.69 -15.59 24.48
N GLU A 233 8.98 -16.63 24.05
CA GLU A 233 9.57 -17.63 23.15
C GLU A 233 10.07 -17.01 21.84
N LEU A 234 9.31 -16.08 21.26
CA LEU A 234 9.68 -15.38 20.03
C LEU A 234 10.92 -14.51 20.24
N ILE A 235 11.00 -13.73 21.33
CA ILE A 235 12.21 -12.95 21.66
C ILE A 235 13.43 -13.87 21.80
N ASP A 236 13.28 -14.98 22.53
CA ASP A 236 14.35 -15.96 22.74
C ASP A 236 14.86 -16.56 21.42
N LYS A 237 14.00 -16.75 20.42
CA LYS A 237 14.39 -17.29 19.10
C LYS A 237 15.32 -16.33 18.35
N PHE A 238 15.09 -15.02 18.44
CA PHE A 238 16.00 -14.01 17.87
C PHE A 238 17.33 -13.98 18.63
N ALA A 239 17.28 -13.93 19.96
CA ALA A 239 18.47 -13.90 20.80
C ALA A 239 19.37 -15.13 20.60
N LYS A 240 18.79 -16.34 20.51
CA LYS A 240 19.52 -17.61 20.23
C LYS A 240 20.23 -17.60 18.88
N ASN A 241 19.72 -16.85 17.91
CA ASN A 241 20.30 -16.73 16.58
C ASN A 241 21.31 -15.56 16.46
N GLY A 242 21.57 -14.82 17.55
CA GLY A 242 22.47 -13.67 17.54
C GLY A 242 21.93 -12.49 16.73
N ILE A 243 20.61 -12.37 16.65
CA ILE A 243 19.92 -11.31 15.90
C ILE A 243 19.50 -10.24 16.91
N ASP A 244 19.96 -9.02 16.71
CA ASP A 244 19.60 -7.90 17.56
C ASP A 244 18.14 -7.53 17.31
N LEU A 245 17.36 -7.37 18.37
CA LEU A 245 15.96 -6.98 18.33
C LEU A 245 15.77 -5.73 19.20
N TYR A 246 15.32 -4.64 18.57
CA TYR A 246 14.97 -3.38 19.20
C TYR A 246 13.45 -3.25 19.21
N LEU A 247 12.88 -2.98 20.38
CA LEU A 247 11.44 -2.87 20.60
C LEU A 247 11.13 -1.48 21.14
N ASN A 248 10.16 -0.79 20.55
CA ASN A 248 9.78 0.57 20.94
C ASN A 248 8.26 0.73 21.05
N ASP A 249 7.82 1.60 21.95
CA ASP A 249 6.42 1.96 22.08
C ASP A 249 6.02 3.01 21.04
N PHE A 250 5.26 2.58 20.04
CA PHE A 250 4.73 3.40 18.94
C PHE A 250 3.29 3.85 19.20
N THR A 251 2.76 3.65 20.41
CA THR A 251 1.36 3.98 20.74
C THR A 251 1.03 5.46 20.50
N LEU A 252 2.00 6.36 20.71
CA LEU A 252 1.83 7.81 20.62
C LEU A 252 0.58 8.30 21.38
N ASP A 253 -0.18 9.23 20.80
CA ASP A 253 -1.42 9.78 21.35
C ASP A 253 -2.68 8.98 20.97
N THR A 254 -2.55 7.96 20.10
CA THR A 254 -3.67 7.11 19.67
C THR A 254 -4.28 6.34 20.84
N GLY A 255 -3.47 6.01 21.85
CA GLY A 255 -3.88 5.22 23.01
C GLY A 255 -4.25 3.77 22.67
N ILE A 256 -3.90 3.28 21.47
CA ILE A 256 -4.06 1.88 21.07
C ILE A 256 -2.65 1.27 20.97
N PRO A 257 -2.36 0.19 21.71
CA PRO A 257 -1.01 -0.35 21.82
C PRO A 257 -0.39 -0.67 20.47
N THR A 258 0.76 -0.07 20.20
CA THR A 258 1.56 -0.37 19.01
C THR A 258 3.01 -0.57 19.39
N VAL A 259 3.58 -1.70 18.97
CA VAL A 259 4.98 -2.04 19.18
C VAL A 259 5.72 -1.91 17.86
N GLY A 260 6.67 -0.97 17.79
CA GLY A 260 7.68 -0.95 16.74
C GLY A 260 8.74 -2.01 17.00
N ALA A 261 9.13 -2.75 15.97
CA ALA A 261 10.18 -3.76 16.03
C ALA A 261 11.19 -3.55 14.91
N LEU A 262 12.45 -3.42 15.28
CA LEU A 262 13.59 -3.37 14.36
C LEU A 262 14.53 -4.53 14.66
N ALA A 263 14.94 -5.25 13.62
CA ALA A 263 15.85 -6.38 13.76
C ALA A 263 16.98 -6.35 12.74
N ILE A 264 18.17 -6.74 13.18
CA ILE A 264 19.38 -6.83 12.35
C ILE A 264 20.21 -8.05 12.76
N ASP A 265 20.60 -8.85 11.78
CA ASP A 265 21.64 -9.85 11.96
C ASP A 265 23.00 -9.27 11.53
N ARG A 266 23.85 -8.94 12.50
CA ARG A 266 25.16 -8.33 12.23
C ARG A 266 26.13 -9.26 11.52
N ASN A 267 25.86 -10.57 11.47
CA ASN A 267 26.74 -11.54 10.82
C ASN A 267 26.45 -11.65 9.32
N THR A 268 25.22 -11.38 8.91
CA THR A 268 24.76 -11.53 7.51
C THR A 268 24.44 -10.21 6.83
N PHE A 269 24.24 -9.12 7.58
CA PHE A 269 24.04 -7.78 7.03
C PHE A 269 25.36 -7.11 6.60
N PRO A 270 25.40 -6.39 5.46
CA PRO A 270 24.33 -6.20 4.47
C PRO A 270 24.32 -7.26 3.35
N ASP A 271 25.22 -8.26 3.42
CA ASP A 271 25.51 -9.15 2.30
C ASP A 271 24.35 -10.09 1.92
N SER A 272 23.74 -10.74 2.92
CA SER A 272 22.72 -11.78 2.73
C SER A 272 21.45 -11.57 3.56
N SER A 273 21.39 -10.44 4.28
CA SER A 273 20.23 -9.99 5.05
C SER A 273 20.10 -8.47 5.08
N GLU A 274 19.00 -7.99 5.62
CA GLU A 274 18.59 -6.57 5.62
C GLU A 274 18.24 -6.14 7.05
N ILE A 275 18.21 -4.83 7.31
CA ILE A 275 17.57 -4.31 8.52
C ILE A 275 16.06 -4.39 8.29
N VAL A 276 15.37 -5.12 9.15
CA VAL A 276 13.92 -5.27 9.08
C VAL A 276 13.28 -4.35 10.10
N TYR A 277 12.38 -3.49 9.62
CA TYR A 277 11.72 -2.47 10.44
C TYR A 277 10.21 -2.49 10.18
N THR A 278 9.44 -2.82 11.21
CA THR A 278 7.99 -2.99 11.12
C THR A 278 7.32 -2.67 12.47
N ALA A 279 6.00 -2.80 12.55
CA ALA A 279 5.25 -2.66 13.78
C ALA A 279 4.12 -3.69 13.89
N GLY A 280 3.54 -3.80 15.07
CA GLY A 280 2.32 -4.54 15.34
C GLY A 280 1.39 -3.74 16.25
N THR A 281 0.13 -3.61 15.85
CA THR A 281 -0.92 -2.98 16.67
C THR A 281 -2.03 -3.97 17.00
N THR A 282 -2.54 -3.92 18.24
CA THR A 282 -3.78 -4.61 18.68
C THR A 282 -4.18 -4.08 20.08
N PRO A 283 -5.41 -4.33 20.59
CA PRO A 283 -5.81 -3.82 21.91
C PRO A 283 -4.95 -4.28 23.09
N ASP A 284 -4.23 -5.39 22.95
CA ASP A 284 -3.31 -5.94 23.96
C ASP A 284 -1.84 -5.67 23.60
N PRO A 285 -1.02 -5.07 24.48
CA PRO A 285 0.37 -4.73 24.18
C PRO A 285 1.28 -5.95 23.94
N GLU A 286 1.05 -7.07 24.63
CA GLU A 286 1.87 -8.28 24.41
C GLU A 286 1.47 -8.99 23.11
N LYS A 287 0.19 -8.96 22.74
CA LYS A 287 -0.23 -9.42 21.40
C LYS A 287 0.26 -8.48 20.29
N ALA A 288 0.38 -7.18 20.55
CA ALA A 288 0.97 -6.22 19.62
C ALA A 288 2.45 -6.57 19.35
N LEU A 289 3.19 -6.90 20.41
CA LEU A 289 4.56 -7.40 20.32
C LEU A 289 4.67 -8.70 19.50
N ILE A 290 3.80 -9.69 19.74
CA ILE A 290 3.78 -10.95 18.96
C ILE A 290 3.57 -10.65 17.47
N ARG A 291 2.63 -9.74 17.14
CA ARG A 291 2.39 -9.33 15.75
C ARG A 291 3.59 -8.65 15.13
N ALA A 292 4.28 -7.79 15.87
CA ALA A 292 5.48 -7.10 15.39
C ALA A 292 6.60 -8.09 15.10
N ILE A 293 6.91 -9.01 16.02
CA ILE A 293 8.00 -9.99 15.85
C ILE A 293 7.69 -10.99 14.72
N THR A 294 6.45 -11.46 14.61
CA THR A 294 6.07 -12.38 13.51
C THR A 294 6.09 -11.69 12.14
N GLU A 295 5.80 -10.39 12.07
CA GLU A 295 6.00 -9.60 10.84
C GLU A 295 7.49 -9.42 10.52
N VAL A 296 8.36 -9.21 11.51
CA VAL A 296 9.82 -9.20 11.29
C VAL A 296 10.28 -10.51 10.64
N ALA A 297 9.87 -11.66 11.19
CA ALA A 297 10.24 -12.97 10.64
C ALA A 297 9.72 -13.16 9.20
N GLN A 298 8.50 -12.71 8.91
CA GLN A 298 7.91 -12.75 7.56
C GLN A 298 8.74 -11.95 6.54
N LEU A 299 9.16 -10.74 6.91
CA LEU A 299 9.91 -9.84 6.04
C LEU A 299 11.37 -10.27 5.89
N ALA A 300 12.00 -10.76 6.96
CA ALA A 300 13.42 -11.06 6.99
C ALA A 300 13.85 -12.27 6.15
N GLY A 301 12.93 -13.20 5.88
CA GLY A 301 13.27 -14.48 5.25
C GLY A 301 14.42 -15.18 5.98
N ASP A 302 14.33 -15.32 7.31
CA ASP A 302 15.35 -15.92 8.18
C ASP A 302 16.73 -15.20 8.22
N PHE A 303 16.84 -13.97 7.70
CA PHE A 303 18.08 -13.18 7.69
C PHE A 303 19.27 -13.87 7.00
N ASN A 304 19.01 -14.73 6.02
CA ASN A 304 20.07 -15.45 5.29
C ASN A 304 19.70 -15.85 3.84
N THR A 305 18.61 -15.30 3.29
CA THR A 305 18.06 -15.76 2.00
C THR A 305 18.39 -14.85 0.81
N HIS A 306 19.18 -13.78 0.98
CA HIS A 306 19.33 -12.69 -0.01
C HIS A 306 17.98 -12.15 -0.53
N ALA A 307 16.90 -12.43 0.20
CA ALA A 307 15.56 -12.02 -0.17
C ALA A 307 15.42 -10.52 0.10
N ASN A 308 15.05 -9.77 -0.93
CA ASN A 308 14.65 -8.38 -0.79
C ASN A 308 13.16 -8.33 -0.48
N TYR A 309 12.79 -7.85 0.71
CA TYR A 309 11.38 -7.68 1.06
C TYR A 309 10.82 -6.37 0.50
N VAL A 310 9.49 -6.33 0.31
CA VAL A 310 8.78 -5.11 -0.07
C VAL A 310 8.38 -4.38 1.20
N ALA A 311 8.86 -3.15 1.36
CA ALA A 311 8.59 -2.33 2.54
C ALA A 311 7.08 -2.11 2.75
N SER A 312 6.58 -2.40 3.96
CA SER A 312 5.15 -2.43 4.30
C SER A 312 4.87 -1.49 5.47
N GLY A 313 4.60 -0.22 5.17
CA GLY A 313 4.29 0.83 6.16
C GLY A 313 5.51 1.62 6.66
N LEU A 314 6.65 0.97 6.89
CA LEU A 314 7.92 1.59 7.29
C LEU A 314 9.02 1.41 6.24
N PRO A 315 10.03 2.29 6.15
CA PRO A 315 11.11 2.17 5.18
C PRO A 315 12.04 0.99 5.48
N LYS A 316 12.88 0.68 4.49
CA LYS A 316 13.97 -0.29 4.61
C LYS A 316 15.27 0.48 4.87
N PRO A 317 15.78 0.49 6.11
CA PRO A 317 17.00 1.21 6.43
C PRO A 317 18.20 0.59 5.71
N LEU A 318 19.07 1.41 5.13
CA LEU A 318 20.33 0.94 4.53
C LEU A 318 21.49 0.95 5.53
N SER A 319 21.28 1.60 6.67
CA SER A 319 22.27 1.73 7.73
C SER A 319 21.60 1.88 9.10
N MET A 320 22.33 1.57 10.16
CA MET A 320 21.87 1.85 11.52
C MET A 320 21.76 3.35 11.80
N ASP A 321 22.48 4.19 11.06
CA ASP A 321 22.44 5.66 11.20
C ASP A 321 21.05 6.22 10.90
N GLU A 322 20.34 5.64 9.92
CA GLU A 322 18.97 6.03 9.55
C GLU A 322 17.93 5.75 10.64
N VAL A 323 18.23 4.88 11.61
CA VAL A 323 17.32 4.44 12.67
C VAL A 323 17.86 4.74 14.08
N ARG A 324 18.83 5.64 14.20
CA ARG A 324 19.37 6.07 15.51
C ARG A 324 18.29 6.62 16.44
N TYR A 325 17.29 7.30 15.89
CA TYR A 325 16.17 7.83 16.66
C TYR A 325 15.34 6.75 17.39
N LEU A 326 15.45 5.47 16.99
CA LEU A 326 14.80 4.32 17.64
C LEU A 326 15.73 3.50 18.51
N THR A 327 17.01 3.46 18.17
CA THR A 327 18.00 2.56 18.78
C THR A 327 18.81 3.23 19.89
N GLU A 328 18.88 4.57 19.90
CA GLU A 328 19.52 5.38 20.94
C GLU A 328 18.46 6.17 21.74
N THR A 329 17.59 5.46 22.47
CA THR A 329 16.52 6.08 23.25
C THR A 329 16.98 6.46 24.65
N GLU A 330 16.51 7.59 25.16
CA GLU A 330 16.80 8.03 26.55
C GLU A 330 15.88 7.36 27.58
N THR A 331 14.74 6.85 27.14
CA THR A 331 13.71 6.25 27.99
C THR A 331 13.52 4.77 27.69
N THR A 332 13.26 4.01 28.75
CA THR A 332 12.89 2.59 28.69
C THR A 332 11.67 2.38 29.58
N ILE A 333 10.68 1.66 29.09
CA ILE A 333 9.43 1.36 29.81
C ILE A 333 9.22 -0.15 29.95
N SER A 334 8.35 -0.54 30.88
CA SER A 334 7.76 -1.88 30.90
C SER A 334 6.69 -1.98 29.81
N ILE A 335 6.52 -3.15 29.20
CA ILE A 335 5.40 -3.40 28.27
C ILE A 335 4.03 -3.20 28.96
N HIS A 336 3.99 -3.36 30.29
CA HIS A 336 2.80 -3.13 31.10
C HIS A 336 2.51 -1.66 31.42
N ASP A 337 3.42 -0.74 31.07
CA ASP A 337 3.18 0.71 31.16
C ASP A 337 2.39 1.23 29.93
N MET A 338 2.35 0.45 28.84
CA MET A 338 1.55 0.74 27.66
C MET A 338 0.04 0.65 27.97
N PRO A 339 -0.84 1.32 27.20
CA PRO A 339 -2.27 1.15 27.36
C PRO A 339 -2.71 -0.31 27.26
N GLN A 340 -3.78 -0.67 27.98
CA GLN A 340 -4.36 -2.01 27.91
C GLN A 340 -5.85 -1.86 27.60
N LEU A 341 -6.21 -2.21 26.37
CA LEU A 341 -7.59 -2.13 25.88
C LEU A 341 -8.25 -3.51 25.83
N SER A 342 -7.51 -4.59 26.12
CA SER A 342 -7.99 -5.95 25.92
C SER A 342 -9.13 -6.36 26.84
N ASP A 343 -10.05 -7.15 26.31
CA ASP A 343 -11.21 -7.70 27.02
C ASP A 343 -11.53 -9.10 26.48
N ASN A 344 -12.28 -9.91 27.23
CA ASN A 344 -12.75 -11.20 26.71
C ASN A 344 -13.87 -11.02 25.65
N ASN A 345 -14.56 -9.87 25.64
CA ASN A 345 -15.56 -9.52 24.64
C ASN A 345 -14.99 -8.50 23.65
N MET A 346 -14.84 -8.89 22.38
CA MET A 346 -14.30 -8.05 21.31
C MET A 346 -15.12 -6.78 21.09
N ARG A 347 -16.43 -6.79 21.37
CA ARG A 347 -17.25 -5.58 21.32
C ARG A 347 -16.72 -4.50 22.26
N VAL A 348 -16.36 -4.89 23.48
CA VAL A 348 -15.82 -3.97 24.48
C VAL A 348 -14.49 -3.40 24.02
N GLU A 349 -13.66 -4.21 23.35
CA GLU A 349 -12.40 -3.74 22.75
C GLU A 349 -12.64 -2.74 21.62
N ILE A 350 -13.64 -3.00 20.76
CA ILE A 350 -14.06 -2.07 19.71
C ILE A 350 -14.48 -0.74 20.36
N ASP A 351 -15.36 -0.77 21.36
CA ASP A 351 -15.83 0.43 22.06
C ASP A 351 -14.66 1.22 22.68
N ARG A 352 -13.66 0.53 23.26
CA ARG A 352 -12.45 1.16 23.81
C ARG A 352 -11.57 1.78 22.72
N CYS A 353 -11.38 1.11 21.59
CA CYS A 353 -10.63 1.64 20.45
C CYS A 353 -11.33 2.87 19.86
N LEU A 354 -12.66 2.81 19.68
CA LEU A 354 -13.46 3.95 19.21
C LEU A 354 -13.36 5.13 20.17
N ALA A 355 -13.43 4.89 21.49
CA ALA A 355 -13.26 5.92 22.49
C ALA A 355 -11.84 6.52 22.46
N ALA A 356 -10.82 5.71 22.17
CA ALA A 356 -9.45 6.17 22.05
C ALA A 356 -9.25 7.13 20.87
N LEU A 357 -9.70 6.71 19.68
CA LEU A 357 -9.63 7.51 18.46
C LEU A 357 -10.51 8.77 18.52
N SER A 358 -11.67 8.70 19.19
CA SER A 358 -12.57 9.84 19.34
C SER A 358 -11.92 11.02 20.09
N ARG A 359 -10.95 10.76 21.00
CA ARG A 359 -10.20 11.83 21.69
C ARG A 359 -9.36 12.66 20.73
N LEU A 360 -8.97 12.08 19.59
CA LEU A 360 -8.22 12.73 18.51
C LEU A 360 -9.16 13.31 17.43
N GLY A 361 -10.49 13.24 17.62
CA GLY A 361 -11.47 13.66 16.61
C GLY A 361 -11.58 12.71 15.42
N LEU A 362 -11.01 11.50 15.53
CA LEU A 362 -11.02 10.46 14.50
C LEU A 362 -12.26 9.55 14.67
N GLU A 363 -12.92 9.26 13.55
CA GLU A 363 -14.08 8.39 13.46
C GLU A 363 -13.77 7.17 12.60
N VAL A 364 -14.41 6.04 12.89
CA VAL A 364 -14.23 4.78 12.15
C VAL A 364 -15.46 4.52 11.29
N LEU A 365 -15.26 4.53 9.98
CA LEU A 365 -16.28 4.18 8.99
C LEU A 365 -15.98 2.79 8.44
N VAL A 366 -16.99 1.94 8.31
CA VAL A 366 -16.84 0.60 7.75
C VAL A 366 -17.79 0.37 6.58
N VAL A 367 -17.23 -0.09 5.47
CA VAL A 367 -17.96 -0.55 4.28
C VAL A 367 -17.99 -2.08 4.29
N ASN A 368 -19.16 -2.69 4.10
CA ASN A 368 -19.27 -4.14 3.99
C ASN A 368 -18.80 -4.61 2.61
N THR A 369 -17.71 -5.36 2.57
CA THR A 369 -17.11 -5.87 1.32
C THR A 369 -17.21 -7.40 1.20
N MET A 370 -17.98 -8.05 2.07
CA MET A 370 -18.17 -9.50 2.07
C MET A 370 -18.67 -10.01 0.72
N HIS A 371 -17.90 -10.93 0.11
CA HIS A 371 -18.28 -11.53 -1.16
C HIS A 371 -19.50 -12.46 -1.02
N GLU A 372 -20.48 -12.29 -1.92
CA GLU A 372 -21.79 -12.96 -1.88
C GLU A 372 -21.73 -14.49 -1.78
N LYS A 373 -20.76 -15.14 -2.44
CA LYS A 373 -20.59 -16.59 -2.37
C LYS A 373 -19.71 -16.98 -1.19
N LEU A 374 -18.65 -16.22 -0.92
CA LEU A 374 -17.67 -16.59 0.08
C LEU A 374 -18.27 -16.51 1.48
N GLN A 375 -19.09 -15.50 1.76
CA GLN A 375 -19.77 -15.31 3.06
C GLN A 375 -18.81 -15.34 4.25
N ILE A 376 -17.59 -14.84 4.05
CA ILE A 376 -16.61 -14.59 5.12
C ILE A 376 -16.67 -13.10 5.44
N PRO A 377 -16.96 -12.71 6.71
CA PRO A 377 -17.00 -11.31 7.11
C PRO A 377 -15.77 -10.55 6.65
N THR A 378 -15.99 -9.60 5.75
CA THR A 378 -14.94 -8.74 5.20
C THR A 378 -15.46 -7.31 5.16
N ILE A 379 -14.63 -6.36 5.57
CA ILE A 379 -14.95 -4.94 5.56
C ILE A 379 -13.84 -4.15 4.88
N TYR A 380 -14.12 -2.90 4.56
CA TYR A 380 -13.14 -1.87 4.25
C TYR A 380 -13.28 -0.73 5.26
N THR A 381 -12.24 -0.56 6.08
CA THR A 381 -12.19 0.41 7.18
C THR A 381 -11.59 1.72 6.70
N ILE A 382 -12.24 2.82 7.03
CA ILE A 382 -11.80 4.18 6.70
C ILE A 382 -11.79 5.00 7.99
N ILE A 383 -10.63 5.59 8.31
CA ILE A 383 -10.47 6.54 9.42
C ILE A 383 -9.93 7.84 8.83
N PRO A 384 -10.80 8.83 8.54
CA PRO A 384 -10.35 10.11 8.01
C PRO A 384 -9.40 10.79 9.00
N GLY A 385 -8.17 11.07 8.56
CA GLY A 385 -7.09 11.65 9.39
C GLY A 385 -6.00 10.66 9.82
N CYS A 386 -6.12 9.37 9.48
CA CYS A 386 -4.98 8.46 9.57
C CYS A 386 -3.93 8.80 8.50
N HIS A 387 -2.65 8.64 8.87
CA HIS A 387 -1.53 8.92 7.99
C HIS A 387 -1.07 7.62 7.30
N PHE A 388 -0.63 7.70 6.05
CA PHE A 388 -0.05 6.63 5.27
C PHE A 388 1.19 7.15 4.57
N ARG A 389 2.24 6.34 4.57
CA ARG A 389 3.67 6.64 4.34
C ARG A 389 4.03 7.79 3.37
N GLU A 390 3.26 8.01 2.30
CA GLU A 390 3.54 9.07 1.30
C GLU A 390 2.32 9.93 0.92
N ARG A 391 1.08 9.43 1.06
CA ARG A 391 -0.08 10.03 0.35
C ARG A 391 -0.97 10.90 1.20
N SER A 392 -1.11 10.58 2.48
CA SER A 392 -1.95 11.37 3.40
C SER A 392 -1.25 12.66 3.86
N MET A 393 0.05 12.79 3.61
CA MET A 393 0.86 13.94 4.06
C MET A 393 0.70 15.14 3.11
N ILE A 394 0.03 14.94 1.96
CA ILE A 394 -0.31 16.00 1.02
C ILE A 394 -1.48 16.80 1.59
N ASN A 395 -1.18 17.98 2.11
CA ASN A 395 -2.13 18.87 2.78
C ASN A 395 -3.00 19.69 1.80
N ASN A 396 -3.53 19.07 0.75
CA ASN A 396 -4.25 19.79 -0.31
C ASN A 396 -5.40 18.97 -0.92
N VAL A 397 -6.65 19.32 -0.61
CA VAL A 397 -7.83 18.65 -1.20
C VAL A 397 -7.98 18.90 -2.69
N GLY A 398 -7.48 20.02 -3.21
CA GLY A 398 -7.55 20.35 -4.63
C GLY A 398 -6.80 19.34 -5.50
N LEU A 399 -5.66 18.82 -5.01
CA LEU A 399 -4.86 17.81 -5.70
C LEU A 399 -5.66 16.50 -5.88
N PHE A 400 -6.32 16.03 -4.82
CA PHE A 400 -7.16 14.84 -4.87
C PHE A 400 -8.41 15.04 -5.71
N ALA A 401 -9.05 16.22 -5.64
CA ALA A 401 -10.15 16.55 -6.53
C ALA A 401 -9.72 16.53 -8.01
N ALA A 402 -8.55 17.08 -8.34
CA ALA A 402 -8.02 17.10 -9.70
C ALA A 402 -7.65 15.69 -10.20
N LYS A 403 -7.10 14.85 -9.32
CA LYS A 403 -6.90 13.42 -9.60
C LYS A 403 -8.22 12.74 -9.97
N LEU A 404 -9.26 12.95 -9.18
CA LEU A 404 -10.58 12.37 -9.45
C LEU A 404 -11.19 12.88 -10.76
N VAL A 405 -10.95 14.12 -11.17
CA VAL A 405 -11.35 14.58 -12.51
C VAL A 405 -10.80 13.65 -13.59
N THR A 406 -9.50 13.36 -13.55
CA THR A 406 -8.86 12.49 -14.55
C THR A 406 -9.28 11.02 -14.46
N GLU A 407 -9.62 10.52 -13.28
CA GLU A 407 -9.99 9.12 -13.06
C GLU A 407 -11.48 8.84 -13.27
N ARG A 408 -12.34 9.85 -13.10
CA ARG A 408 -13.80 9.69 -13.08
C ARG A 408 -14.53 10.31 -14.25
N ILE A 409 -13.99 11.35 -14.87
CA ILE A 409 -14.59 11.97 -16.05
C ILE A 409 -13.97 11.30 -17.29
N PRO A 410 -14.72 10.52 -18.09
CA PRO A 410 -14.13 9.75 -19.20
C PRO A 410 -13.71 10.62 -20.39
N ALA A 411 -14.45 11.70 -20.67
CA ALA A 411 -14.19 12.55 -21.83
C ALA A 411 -13.08 13.57 -21.53
N PRO A 412 -11.99 13.63 -22.32
CA PRO A 412 -10.90 14.59 -22.12
C PRO A 412 -11.37 16.05 -22.14
N GLU A 413 -12.36 16.37 -22.97
CA GLU A 413 -12.96 17.70 -23.10
C GLU A 413 -13.65 18.14 -21.80
N ASP A 414 -14.38 17.23 -21.16
CA ASP A 414 -15.08 17.49 -19.89
C ASP A 414 -14.08 17.60 -18.73
N GLN A 415 -13.00 16.79 -18.75
CA GLN A 415 -11.89 16.95 -17.80
C GLN A 415 -11.27 18.34 -17.92
N LEU A 416 -11.00 18.80 -19.15
CA LEU A 416 -10.44 20.13 -19.41
C LEU A 416 -11.34 21.24 -18.88
N ILE A 417 -12.66 21.14 -19.09
CA ILE A 417 -13.64 22.09 -18.56
C ILE A 417 -13.58 22.12 -17.03
N GLN A 418 -13.59 20.95 -16.39
CA GLN A 418 -13.59 20.87 -14.92
C GLN A 418 -12.26 21.36 -14.33
N LEU A 419 -11.11 20.99 -14.90
CA LEU A 419 -9.80 21.47 -14.45
C LEU A 419 -9.68 22.99 -14.60
N LYS A 420 -10.13 23.56 -15.72
CA LYS A 420 -10.15 25.03 -15.91
C LYS A 420 -11.10 25.73 -14.94
N LYS A 421 -12.23 25.12 -14.61
CA LYS A 421 -13.13 25.62 -13.56
C LYS A 421 -12.41 25.64 -12.21
N MET A 422 -11.71 24.57 -11.84
CA MET A 422 -10.93 24.51 -10.60
C MET A 422 -9.84 25.61 -10.55
N GLN A 423 -9.20 25.94 -11.68
CA GLN A 423 -8.20 27.02 -11.76
C GLN A 423 -8.77 28.39 -11.42
N THR A 424 -10.08 28.62 -11.58
CA THR A 424 -10.71 29.88 -11.17
C THR A 424 -10.74 30.06 -9.65
N TYR A 425 -10.67 28.95 -8.91
CA TYR A 425 -10.62 28.93 -7.44
C TYR A 425 -9.20 28.78 -6.91
N LEU A 426 -8.34 28.07 -7.65
CA LEU A 426 -6.96 27.76 -7.29
C LEU A 426 -5.98 28.14 -8.42
N PRO A 427 -5.79 29.44 -8.73
CA PRO A 427 -5.07 29.88 -9.94
C PRO A 427 -3.57 29.54 -9.94
N ASP A 428 -2.96 29.41 -8.76
CA ASP A 428 -1.53 29.15 -8.59
C ASP A 428 -1.23 27.69 -8.22
N ALA A 429 -2.22 26.79 -8.29
CA ALA A 429 -2.05 25.38 -7.99
C ALA A 429 -1.30 24.65 -9.11
N TYR A 430 -0.03 24.30 -8.88
CA TYR A 430 0.80 23.59 -9.85
C TYR A 430 0.18 22.27 -10.33
N PHE A 431 -0.52 21.54 -9.45
CA PHE A 431 -1.12 20.26 -9.79
C PHE A 431 -2.22 20.39 -10.84
N LEU A 432 -2.91 21.54 -10.92
CA LEU A 432 -3.90 21.78 -11.98
C LEU A 432 -3.23 21.92 -13.35
N GLU A 433 -2.10 22.63 -13.42
CA GLU A 433 -1.29 22.70 -14.63
C GLU A 433 -0.72 21.33 -15.00
N TYR A 434 -0.27 20.53 -14.02
CA TYR A 434 0.14 19.15 -14.25
C TYR A 434 -0.97 18.27 -14.83
N TYR A 435 -2.17 18.28 -14.25
CA TYR A 435 -3.30 17.49 -14.75
C TYR A 435 -3.83 17.99 -16.10
N LEU A 436 -3.76 19.30 -16.38
CA LEU A 436 -4.00 19.84 -17.72
C LEU A 436 -2.96 19.33 -18.72
N GLY A 437 -1.68 19.31 -18.34
CA GLY A 437 -0.60 18.74 -19.15
C GLY A 437 -0.84 17.26 -19.47
N LYS A 438 -1.23 16.46 -18.48
CA LYS A 438 -1.62 15.05 -18.69
C LYS A 438 -2.82 14.88 -19.60
N ASN A 439 -3.83 15.73 -19.46
CA ASN A 439 -5.01 15.71 -20.31
C ASN A 439 -4.64 16.03 -21.78
N MET A 440 -3.77 17.02 -22.03
CA MET A 440 -3.24 17.31 -23.37
C MET A 440 -2.39 16.16 -23.92
N GLN A 441 -1.53 15.56 -23.08
CA GLN A 441 -0.71 14.41 -23.45
C GLN A 441 -1.58 13.24 -23.90
N ALA A 442 -2.66 12.92 -23.17
CA ALA A 442 -3.59 11.85 -23.51
C ALA A 442 -4.31 12.08 -24.86
N GLN A 443 -4.43 13.33 -25.30
CA GLN A 443 -4.98 13.72 -26.60
C GLN A 443 -3.93 13.77 -27.72
N GLY A 444 -2.65 13.52 -27.41
CA GLY A 444 -1.54 13.62 -28.37
C GLY A 444 -1.06 15.05 -28.63
N GLU A 445 -1.58 16.04 -27.91
CA GLU A 445 -1.23 17.45 -28.03
C GLU A 445 0.04 17.76 -27.22
N PHE A 446 1.15 17.09 -27.57
CA PHE A 446 2.38 17.07 -26.77
C PHE A 446 3.00 18.46 -26.54
N ALA A 447 2.91 19.36 -27.52
CA ALA A 447 3.43 20.72 -27.37
C ALA A 447 2.64 21.53 -26.32
N ALA A 448 1.32 21.37 -26.28
CA ALA A 448 0.48 21.98 -25.25
C ALA A 448 0.72 21.33 -23.88
N ALA A 449 0.92 20.01 -23.84
CA ALA A 449 1.26 19.28 -22.62
C ALA A 449 2.58 19.80 -22.01
N VAL A 450 3.63 19.96 -22.83
CA VAL A 450 4.92 20.53 -22.41
C VAL A 450 4.74 21.92 -21.79
N ALA A 451 3.98 22.81 -22.43
CA ALA A 451 3.77 24.16 -21.91
C ALA A 451 3.08 24.17 -20.53
N HIS A 452 2.09 23.30 -20.33
CA HIS A 452 1.42 23.14 -19.02
C HIS A 452 2.35 22.53 -17.96
N LEU A 453 3.14 21.51 -18.32
CA LEU A 453 4.09 20.87 -17.40
C LEU A 453 5.24 21.81 -17.00
N GLU A 454 5.76 22.60 -17.94
CA GLU A 454 6.73 23.67 -17.64
C GLU A 454 6.13 24.72 -16.71
N ARG A 455 4.87 25.12 -16.94
CA ARG A 455 4.18 26.05 -16.04
C ARG A 455 3.98 25.46 -14.64
N ALA A 456 3.64 24.18 -14.52
CA ALA A 456 3.54 23.50 -13.23
C ALA A 456 4.86 23.62 -12.45
N LEU A 457 6.02 23.42 -13.10
CA LEU A 457 7.34 23.60 -12.47
C LEU A 457 7.62 25.04 -12.01
N THR A 458 6.98 26.06 -12.60
CA THR A 458 7.11 27.46 -12.16
C THR A 458 6.28 27.82 -10.94
N LEU A 459 5.26 27.00 -10.62
CA LEU A 459 4.28 27.25 -9.56
C LEU A 459 4.69 26.62 -8.21
N ARG A 460 6.00 26.43 -8.00
CA ARG A 460 6.59 25.87 -6.77
C ARG A 460 5.91 24.55 -6.35
N PRO A 461 6.01 23.51 -7.19
CA PRO A 461 5.53 22.18 -6.81
C PRO A 461 6.21 21.68 -5.54
N GLU A 462 5.51 20.83 -4.81
CA GLU A 462 6.11 20.08 -3.70
C GLU A 462 7.24 19.19 -4.24
N GLU A 463 8.30 19.02 -3.45
CA GLU A 463 9.51 18.32 -3.87
C GLU A 463 9.22 16.88 -4.34
N GLU A 464 8.30 16.21 -3.65
CA GLU A 464 7.85 14.84 -3.93
C GLU A 464 7.14 14.71 -5.29
N ASP A 465 6.51 15.77 -5.79
CA ASP A 465 5.77 15.78 -7.06
C ASP A 465 6.63 16.19 -8.26
N ILE A 466 7.78 16.83 -8.03
CA ILE A 466 8.71 17.27 -9.09
C ILE A 466 9.15 16.13 -10.02
N PRO A 467 9.56 14.94 -9.53
CA PRO A 467 9.90 13.81 -10.39
C PRO A 467 8.78 13.39 -11.35
N TYR A 468 7.52 13.44 -10.89
CA TYR A 468 6.35 13.09 -11.70
C TYR A 468 6.15 14.08 -12.84
N ILE A 469 6.29 15.38 -12.56
CA ILE A 469 6.17 16.43 -13.59
C ILE A 469 7.28 16.28 -14.63
N TYR A 470 8.53 16.06 -14.21
CA TYR A 470 9.65 15.84 -15.14
C TYR A 470 9.53 14.57 -15.97
N SER A 471 9.00 13.48 -15.40
CA SER A 471 8.74 12.24 -16.14
C SER A 471 7.74 12.47 -17.28
N HIS A 472 6.60 13.08 -16.98
CA HIS A 472 5.60 13.44 -18.00
C HIS A 472 6.15 14.44 -19.04
N LEU A 473 6.96 15.40 -18.61
CA LEU A 473 7.61 16.37 -19.52
C LEU A 473 8.58 15.65 -20.46
N GLY A 474 9.42 14.77 -19.92
CA GLY A 474 10.36 13.96 -20.69
C GLY A 474 9.65 13.02 -21.68
N ASP A 475 8.54 12.41 -21.27
CA ASP A 475 7.73 11.53 -22.13
C ASP A 475 7.11 12.30 -23.31
N CYS A 476 6.53 13.48 -23.05
CA CYS A 476 6.02 14.34 -24.12
C CYS A 476 7.13 14.78 -25.10
N LEU A 477 8.30 15.18 -24.58
CA LEU A 477 9.45 15.55 -25.40
C LEU A 477 9.97 14.36 -26.23
N LYS A 478 9.98 13.15 -25.65
CA LYS A 478 10.29 11.90 -26.38
C LYS A 478 9.33 11.70 -27.54
N ASP A 479 8.03 11.86 -27.32
CA ASP A 479 7.00 11.66 -28.36
C ASP A 479 7.08 12.72 -29.46
N MET A 480 7.57 13.92 -29.13
CA MET A 480 7.92 14.95 -30.11
C MET A 480 9.24 14.69 -30.86
N GLY A 481 9.99 13.63 -30.50
CA GLY A 481 11.31 13.32 -31.06
C GLY A 481 12.45 14.20 -30.54
N GLU A 482 12.20 15.01 -29.52
CA GLU A 482 13.13 15.97 -28.91
C GLU A 482 13.98 15.28 -27.82
N TYR A 483 14.65 14.18 -28.18
CA TYR A 483 15.30 13.26 -27.22
C TYR A 483 16.35 13.94 -26.32
N ALA A 484 17.11 14.90 -26.83
CA ALA A 484 18.11 15.62 -26.03
C ALA A 484 17.46 16.51 -24.95
N LYS A 485 16.32 17.15 -25.26
CA LYS A 485 15.54 17.92 -24.29
C LYS A 485 14.88 16.99 -23.27
N ALA A 486 14.35 15.85 -23.73
CA ALA A 486 13.79 14.84 -22.86
C ALA A 486 14.83 14.35 -21.83
N ILE A 487 16.04 14.01 -22.26
CA ILE A 487 17.14 13.60 -21.35
C ILE A 487 17.42 14.71 -20.32
N THR A 488 17.50 15.97 -20.75
CA THR A 488 17.76 17.09 -19.84
C THR A 488 16.64 17.22 -18.78
N ALA A 489 15.38 17.09 -19.18
CA ALA A 489 14.24 17.13 -18.26
C ALA A 489 14.25 15.93 -17.28
N LEU A 490 14.48 14.73 -17.81
CA LEU A 490 14.49 13.49 -17.03
C LEU A 490 15.65 13.45 -16.03
N GLN A 491 16.83 13.97 -16.39
CA GLN A 491 17.97 14.11 -15.47
C GLN A 491 17.66 15.06 -14.31
N LYS A 492 16.87 16.12 -14.55
CA LYS A 492 16.38 16.97 -13.47
C LYS A 492 15.43 16.20 -12.56
N GLY A 493 14.52 15.40 -13.11
CA GLY A 493 13.63 14.54 -12.32
C GLY A 493 14.41 13.50 -11.48
N ALA A 494 15.40 12.83 -12.09
CA ALA A 494 16.25 11.85 -11.42
C ALA A 494 17.07 12.46 -10.26
N ALA A 495 17.38 13.76 -10.31
CA ALA A 495 18.08 14.43 -9.21
C ALA A 495 17.21 14.60 -7.94
N TYR A 496 15.89 14.47 -8.06
CA TYR A 496 14.96 14.48 -6.93
C TYR A 496 14.58 13.06 -6.49
N ASP A 497 14.49 12.12 -7.43
CA ASP A 497 14.24 10.71 -7.16
C ASP A 497 15.08 9.84 -8.10
N GLU A 498 16.24 9.39 -7.59
CA GLU A 498 17.20 8.57 -8.33
C GLU A 498 16.70 7.14 -8.59
N ASP A 499 15.66 6.69 -7.89
CA ASP A 499 15.20 5.30 -7.92
C ASP A 499 13.86 5.13 -8.63
N ARG A 500 13.47 6.13 -9.43
CA ARG A 500 12.22 6.12 -10.18
C ARG A 500 12.31 5.28 -11.46
N PRO A 501 11.60 4.14 -11.57
CA PRO A 501 11.78 3.22 -12.70
C PRO A 501 11.35 3.80 -14.06
N ASP A 502 10.31 4.65 -14.08
CA ASP A 502 9.78 5.30 -15.28
C ASP A 502 10.79 6.30 -15.87
N ILE A 503 11.46 7.10 -15.03
CA ILE A 503 12.49 8.04 -15.46
C ILE A 503 13.67 7.30 -16.11
N HIS A 504 14.15 6.22 -15.49
CA HIS A 504 15.22 5.41 -16.08
C HIS A 504 14.81 4.72 -17.38
N ASN A 505 13.58 4.21 -17.47
CA ASN A 505 13.08 3.65 -18.72
C ASN A 505 13.08 4.71 -19.85
N LEU A 506 12.58 5.92 -19.57
CA LEU A 506 12.53 7.02 -20.54
C LEU A 506 13.92 7.52 -20.92
N LEU A 507 14.85 7.62 -19.98
CA LEU A 507 16.26 7.94 -20.26
C LEU A 507 16.89 6.88 -21.16
N GLY A 508 16.72 5.60 -20.83
CA GLY A 508 17.20 4.48 -21.63
C GLY A 508 16.67 4.53 -23.06
N PHE A 509 15.38 4.81 -23.24
CA PHE A 509 14.77 4.98 -24.56
C PHE A 509 15.38 6.17 -25.32
N CYS A 510 15.52 7.33 -24.69
CA CYS A 510 16.04 8.52 -25.35
C CYS A 510 17.51 8.33 -25.79
N HIS A 511 18.35 7.74 -24.93
CA HIS A 511 19.73 7.39 -25.29
C HIS A 511 19.79 6.37 -26.44
N PHE A 512 18.92 5.35 -26.43
CA PHE A 512 18.82 4.40 -27.54
C PHE A 512 18.48 5.10 -28.87
N LYS A 513 17.53 6.05 -28.87
CA LYS A 513 17.16 6.80 -30.08
C LYS A 513 18.28 7.71 -30.58
N LEU A 514 19.16 8.17 -29.69
CA LEU A 514 20.38 8.90 -30.02
C LEU A 514 21.58 7.97 -30.34
N SER A 515 21.35 6.65 -30.41
CA SER A 515 22.38 5.62 -30.66
C SER A 515 23.48 5.53 -29.59
N ASP A 516 23.24 6.07 -28.40
CA ASP A 516 24.10 5.90 -27.23
C ASP A 516 23.68 4.64 -26.45
N TYR A 517 23.93 3.49 -27.07
CA TYR A 517 23.46 2.19 -26.57
C TYR A 517 24.10 1.81 -25.23
N GLN A 518 25.30 2.28 -24.94
CA GLN A 518 26.01 1.95 -23.71
C GLN A 518 25.38 2.64 -22.49
N THR A 519 25.03 3.92 -22.60
CA THR A 519 24.30 4.65 -21.55
C THR A 519 22.86 4.12 -21.42
N ALA A 520 22.21 3.80 -22.54
CA ALA A 520 20.88 3.18 -22.52
C ALA A 520 20.85 1.87 -21.72
N ILE A 521 21.87 1.00 -21.89
CA ILE A 521 22.02 -0.22 -21.09
C ILE A 521 22.12 0.08 -19.60
N GLY A 522 22.87 1.12 -19.21
CA GLY A 522 22.99 1.52 -17.80
C GLY A 522 21.63 1.83 -17.18
N HIS A 523 20.82 2.62 -17.87
CA HIS A 523 19.48 2.99 -17.39
C HIS A 523 18.50 1.81 -17.39
N PHE A 524 18.43 1.00 -18.46
CA PHE A 524 17.56 -0.17 -18.46
C PHE A 524 17.97 -1.23 -17.43
N ARG A 525 19.27 -1.34 -17.12
CA ARG A 525 19.75 -2.17 -16.01
C ARG A 525 19.21 -1.68 -14.68
N ARG A 526 19.26 -0.36 -14.44
CA ARG A 526 18.68 0.23 -13.22
C ARG A 526 17.17 -0.03 -13.15
N THR A 527 16.44 0.09 -14.26
CA THR A 527 15.00 -0.22 -14.29
C THR A 527 14.70 -1.68 -13.94
N VAL A 528 15.45 -2.67 -14.43
CA VAL A 528 15.22 -4.09 -14.06
C VAL A 528 15.71 -4.44 -12.66
N GLU A 529 16.67 -3.70 -12.11
CA GLU A 529 17.07 -3.82 -10.69
C GLU A 529 15.94 -3.32 -9.78
N LEU A 530 15.32 -2.19 -10.13
CA LEU A 530 14.19 -1.60 -9.40
C LEU A 530 12.89 -2.39 -9.61
N ASN A 531 12.66 -2.93 -10.81
CA ASN A 531 11.50 -3.73 -11.18
C ASN A 531 11.91 -5.00 -11.95
N PRO A 532 12.26 -6.09 -11.22
CA PRO A 532 12.68 -7.35 -11.84
C PRO A 532 11.61 -8.06 -12.68
N ALA A 533 10.34 -7.63 -12.62
CA ALA A 533 9.23 -8.22 -13.37
C ALA A 533 8.98 -7.56 -14.74
N SER A 534 9.73 -6.51 -15.09
CA SER A 534 9.51 -5.77 -16.34
C SER A 534 10.09 -6.50 -17.56
N ALA A 535 9.26 -7.34 -18.19
CA ALA A 535 9.64 -8.08 -19.41
C ALA A 535 10.10 -7.16 -20.55
N ILE A 536 9.47 -5.99 -20.69
CA ILE A 536 9.80 -5.03 -21.75
C ILE A 536 11.21 -4.42 -21.57
N ASP A 537 11.65 -4.19 -20.33
CA ASP A 537 12.97 -3.62 -20.06
C ASP A 537 14.10 -4.62 -20.35
N TYR A 538 13.88 -5.90 -20.07
CA TYR A 538 14.79 -6.96 -20.53
C TYR A 538 14.87 -7.02 -22.05
N ALA A 539 13.74 -6.89 -22.75
CA ALA A 539 13.75 -6.85 -24.22
C ALA A 539 14.50 -5.62 -24.76
N ASN A 540 14.34 -4.46 -24.12
CA ASN A 540 15.09 -3.24 -24.45
C ASN A 540 16.61 -3.41 -24.21
N LEU A 541 17.03 -4.09 -23.14
CA LEU A 541 18.43 -4.47 -22.95
C LEU A 541 18.93 -5.32 -24.12
N GLY A 542 18.17 -6.35 -24.52
CA GLY A 542 18.51 -7.21 -25.66
C GLY A 542 18.74 -6.43 -26.95
N VAL A 543 17.86 -5.47 -27.25
CA VAL A 543 17.99 -4.58 -28.42
C VAL A 543 19.28 -3.77 -28.37
N ASN A 544 19.61 -3.17 -27.22
CA ASN A 544 20.81 -2.35 -27.09
C ASN A 544 22.11 -3.19 -27.19
N TYR A 545 22.16 -4.38 -26.56
CA TYR A 545 23.30 -5.30 -26.72
C TYR A 545 23.48 -5.75 -28.17
N ARG A 546 22.38 -6.04 -28.87
CA ARG A 546 22.41 -6.37 -30.30
C ARG A 546 23.00 -5.23 -31.14
N ARG A 547 22.62 -3.98 -30.85
CA ARG A 547 23.17 -2.80 -31.54
C ARG A 547 24.66 -2.59 -31.29
N LEU A 548 25.18 -3.04 -30.15
CA LEU A 548 26.62 -3.07 -29.85
C LEU A 548 27.36 -4.29 -30.42
N GLY A 549 26.68 -5.17 -31.16
CA GLY A 549 27.27 -6.40 -31.71
C GLY A 549 27.51 -7.50 -30.66
N LYS A 550 26.94 -7.37 -29.46
CA LYS A 550 27.04 -8.33 -28.36
C LYS A 550 25.89 -9.33 -28.44
N SER A 551 25.97 -10.23 -29.42
CA SER A 551 24.89 -11.17 -29.77
C SER A 551 24.51 -12.12 -28.64
N ASP A 552 25.48 -12.61 -27.87
CA ASP A 552 25.23 -13.57 -26.78
C ASP A 552 24.44 -12.92 -25.63
N GLU A 553 24.85 -11.73 -25.20
CA GLU A 553 24.12 -10.96 -24.20
C GLU A 553 22.72 -10.57 -24.69
N ALA A 554 22.61 -10.20 -25.97
CA ALA A 554 21.32 -9.87 -26.57
C ALA A 554 20.35 -11.04 -26.52
N SER A 555 20.78 -12.23 -26.97
CA SER A 555 19.96 -13.45 -26.92
C SER A 555 19.53 -13.78 -25.50
N ARG A 556 20.45 -13.74 -24.53
CA ARG A 556 20.13 -13.99 -23.12
C ARG A 556 19.03 -13.06 -22.58
N TYR A 557 19.10 -11.77 -22.92
CA TYR A 557 18.11 -10.81 -22.46
C TYR A 557 16.76 -10.95 -23.17
N PHE A 558 16.74 -11.31 -24.45
CA PHE A 558 15.48 -11.65 -25.14
C PHE A 558 14.84 -12.91 -24.57
N GLU A 559 15.61 -13.94 -24.23
CA GLU A 559 15.10 -15.15 -23.56
C GLU A 559 14.49 -14.83 -22.20
N LEU A 560 15.19 -14.01 -21.38
CA LEU A 560 14.64 -13.55 -20.10
C LEU A 560 13.33 -12.79 -20.27
N ALA A 561 13.25 -11.89 -21.25
CA ALA A 561 12.03 -11.17 -21.56
C ALA A 561 10.88 -12.12 -21.93
N LEU A 562 11.14 -13.09 -22.81
CA LEU A 562 10.13 -14.05 -23.29
C LEU A 562 9.72 -15.09 -22.23
N ASN A 563 10.59 -15.38 -21.27
CA ASN A 563 10.24 -16.18 -20.11
C ASN A 563 9.25 -15.44 -19.18
N LEU A 564 9.34 -14.11 -19.11
CA LEU A 564 8.44 -13.28 -18.31
C LEU A 564 7.14 -12.96 -19.07
N ASP A 565 7.24 -12.58 -20.34
CA ASP A 565 6.11 -12.36 -21.24
C ASP A 565 6.38 -12.96 -22.64
N PRO A 566 5.76 -14.11 -22.96
CA PRO A 566 5.96 -14.77 -24.24
C PRO A 566 5.27 -14.04 -25.41
N ASN A 567 4.62 -12.89 -25.21
CA ASN A 567 3.92 -12.15 -26.27
C ASN A 567 4.74 -10.97 -26.85
N ILE A 568 5.99 -10.78 -26.40
CA ILE A 568 6.85 -9.70 -26.91
C ILE A 568 7.37 -10.05 -28.31
N GLU A 569 6.61 -9.71 -29.34
CA GLU A 569 6.89 -10.09 -30.74
C GLU A 569 8.24 -9.61 -31.27
N PHE A 570 8.68 -8.40 -30.90
CA PHE A 570 9.99 -7.92 -31.34
C PHE A 570 11.14 -8.71 -30.68
N ALA A 571 10.98 -9.16 -29.43
CA ALA A 571 11.98 -10.00 -28.77
C ALA A 571 12.09 -11.36 -29.47
N LYS A 572 10.96 -11.98 -29.85
CA LYS A 572 10.96 -13.23 -30.66
C LYS A 572 11.68 -13.04 -31.98
N THR A 573 11.35 -11.97 -32.70
CA THR A 573 11.93 -11.67 -34.01
C THR A 573 13.44 -11.48 -33.91
N ASN A 574 13.90 -10.68 -32.93
CA ASN A 574 15.33 -10.44 -32.73
C ASN A 574 16.08 -11.72 -32.32
N LEU A 575 15.51 -12.54 -31.43
CA LEU A 575 16.13 -13.80 -30.99
C LEU A 575 16.23 -14.81 -32.14
N ALA A 576 15.20 -14.92 -32.97
CA ALA A 576 15.22 -15.77 -34.16
C ALA A 576 16.29 -15.32 -35.17
N GLU A 577 16.41 -14.02 -35.41
CA GLU A 577 17.43 -13.46 -36.31
C GLU A 577 18.86 -13.70 -35.78
N LEU A 578 19.09 -13.55 -34.48
CA LEU A 578 20.38 -13.84 -33.85
C LEU A 578 20.72 -15.33 -33.92
N SER A 579 19.72 -16.21 -33.76
CA SER A 579 19.89 -17.66 -33.85
C SER A 579 20.16 -18.15 -35.27
N ALA A 580 19.69 -17.42 -36.29
CA ALA A 580 19.92 -17.75 -37.70
C ALA A 580 21.25 -17.21 -38.25
N ALA A 581 21.89 -16.30 -37.52
CA ALA A 581 23.17 -15.68 -37.89
C ALA A 581 24.41 -16.40 -37.30
N ASN A 582 24.19 -17.33 -36.37
CA ASN A 582 25.18 -18.28 -35.81
C ASN A 582 25.10 -19.61 -36.56
#